data_AF-A0A6S6XIK2-F1
#
_entry.id   AF-A0A6S6XIK2-F1
#
_cell.length_a   1.000
_cell.length_b   1.000
_cell.length_c   1.000
_cell.angle_alpha   90.00
_cell.angle_beta   90.00
_cell.angle_gamma   90.00
#
_symmetry.space_group_name_H-M   'P 1'
#
loop_
_entity.id
_entity.type
_entity.pdbx_description
1 polymer ?
#
loop_
_entity_poly.entity_id
_entity_poly.type
_entity_poly.pdbx_seq_one_letter_code
_entity_poly.pdbx_strand_id
1 'polypeptide(L)'
;MSFIKIPNILFDFYEAGYERSCNAGSGHKTAKQKIKYYNLEPVDFCVYVYFLSCGGFFNQKRIIRKCKTIAAHCGIKDLKTIRASVDRLSASGLIKKCHRFNQWGHYAANGYQAIFHLDGGFFMFDKDYLRHKMSVPEMCVLLYLNRCRNSENPLFACPSISKMCFALNLSKNTVRKSIKQLVQKLFIRKEQYISGQGDFGNNRYRLYSPYERHRLLQAFRRLRKRISTTLKRFFSSRKRTAKAIRIFSSCFAWQVWQIFCLPFMSAGVGQKSPNTS
;
A
#
# COMPACT_ATOMS: atom_id res chain seq x y z
N MET A 1 -14.75 9.29 -11.94
CA MET A 1 -13.62 8.60 -11.27
C MET A 1 -12.71 8.03 -12.35
N SER A 2 -11.40 8.24 -12.27
CA SER A 2 -10.46 7.73 -13.28
C SER A 2 -9.69 6.55 -12.71
N PHE A 3 -9.89 5.36 -13.27
CA PHE A 3 -9.21 4.14 -12.85
C PHE A 3 -8.02 3.81 -13.77
N ILE A 4 -7.07 3.03 -13.27
CA ILE A 4 -6.05 2.30 -14.04
C ILE A 4 -6.24 0.81 -13.89
N LYS A 5 -6.02 0.09 -14.99
CA LYS A 5 -5.88 -1.37 -15.00
C LYS A 5 -4.45 -1.72 -14.62
N ILE A 6 -4.27 -2.47 -13.54
CA ILE A 6 -2.96 -2.94 -13.09
C ILE A 6 -2.93 -4.47 -13.25
N PRO A 7 -1.97 -5.03 -14.00
CA PRO A 7 -1.85 -6.47 -14.17
C PRO A 7 -1.57 -7.21 -12.86
N ASN A 8 -2.26 -8.32 -12.64
CA ASN A 8 -2.09 -9.16 -11.44
C ASN A 8 -0.70 -9.80 -11.38
N ILE A 9 -0.16 -10.16 -12.55
CA ILE A 9 1.11 -10.88 -12.70
C ILE A 9 2.31 -10.18 -12.06
N LEU A 10 2.24 -8.85 -11.89
CA LEU A 10 3.26 -8.06 -11.18
C LEU A 10 3.47 -8.52 -9.73
N PHE A 11 2.45 -9.13 -9.13
CA PHE A 11 2.43 -9.56 -7.74
C PHE A 11 2.41 -11.08 -7.60
N ASP A 12 2.45 -11.81 -8.73
CA ASP A 12 2.35 -13.25 -8.78
C ASP A 12 3.71 -13.95 -8.80
N PHE A 13 3.65 -15.23 -8.52
CA PHE A 13 4.78 -16.13 -8.46
C PHE A 13 4.36 -17.49 -8.99
N TYR A 14 5.32 -18.20 -9.57
CA TYR A 14 5.18 -19.60 -9.95
C TYR A 14 5.98 -20.47 -8.98
N GLU A 15 5.58 -21.74 -8.87
CA GLU A 15 6.30 -22.73 -8.08
C GLU A 15 7.28 -23.45 -8.99
N ALA A 16 8.58 -23.25 -8.77
CA ALA A 16 9.61 -24.06 -9.39
C ALA A 16 9.85 -25.30 -8.52
N GLY A 17 9.69 -26.48 -9.10
CA GLY A 17 10.17 -27.72 -8.49
C GLY A 17 11.68 -27.79 -8.64
N TYR A 18 12.39 -28.13 -7.56
CA TYR A 18 13.79 -28.54 -7.63
C TYR A 18 13.93 -29.90 -6.93
N GLU A 19 14.46 -30.88 -7.65
CA GLU A 19 14.83 -32.17 -7.07
C GLU A 19 16.15 -31.99 -6.30
N ARG A 20 16.09 -32.10 -4.97
CA ARG A 20 17.32 -32.26 -4.19
C ARG A 20 17.81 -33.70 -4.37
N SER A 21 18.81 -33.89 -5.24
CA SER A 21 19.61 -35.11 -5.23
C SER A 21 20.49 -35.08 -3.97
N CYS A 22 20.07 -35.85 -2.96
CA CYS A 22 20.95 -36.31 -1.89
C CYS A 22 20.70 -37.81 -1.76
N ASN A 23 21.75 -38.60 -1.98
CA ASN A 23 21.74 -40.04 -1.74
C ASN A 23 21.21 -40.37 -0.32
N ALA A 24 20.52 -41.51 -0.26
CA ALA A 24 20.09 -42.27 0.93
C ALA A 24 18.79 -41.83 1.64
N GLY A 25 17.70 -42.56 1.32
CA GLY A 25 16.86 -43.23 2.32
C GLY A 25 16.07 -42.38 3.31
N SER A 26 15.10 -41.58 2.84
CA SER A 26 13.81 -41.34 3.54
C SER A 26 12.92 -40.45 2.67
N GLY A 27 11.60 -40.66 2.74
CA GLY A 27 10.59 -40.07 1.85
C GLY A 27 10.84 -38.60 1.46
N HIS A 28 11.17 -38.39 0.19
CA HIS A 28 11.48 -37.07 -0.36
C HIS A 28 10.21 -36.19 -0.43
N LYS A 29 10.13 -35.16 0.41
CA LYS A 29 9.30 -33.98 0.14
C LYS A 29 10.10 -33.02 -0.74
N THR A 30 9.76 -32.91 -2.02
CA THR A 30 10.32 -31.90 -2.91
C THR A 30 9.96 -30.50 -2.38
N ALA A 31 10.97 -29.72 -2.01
CA ALA A 31 10.77 -28.35 -1.55
C ALA A 31 10.47 -27.46 -2.75
N LYS A 32 9.20 -27.09 -2.95
CA LYS A 32 8.80 -26.15 -4.01
C LYS A 32 9.25 -24.73 -3.64
N GLN A 33 10.07 -24.11 -4.48
CA GLN A 33 10.45 -22.71 -4.30
C GLN A 33 9.49 -21.82 -5.07
N LYS A 34 8.95 -20.80 -4.40
CA LYS A 34 8.14 -19.76 -5.06
C LYS A 34 9.08 -18.73 -5.68
N ILE A 35 8.97 -18.51 -6.99
CA ILE A 35 9.75 -17.55 -7.75
C ILE A 35 8.79 -16.53 -8.36
N LYS A 36 9.09 -15.23 -8.26
CA LYS A 36 8.26 -14.17 -8.83
C LYS A 36 8.36 -14.16 -10.35
N TYR A 37 7.25 -13.86 -11.03
CA TYR A 37 7.29 -13.58 -12.47
C TYR A 37 8.16 -12.37 -12.80
N TYR A 38 7.98 -11.30 -12.02
CA TYR A 38 8.82 -10.10 -12.11
C TYR A 38 9.48 -9.84 -10.76
N ASN A 39 10.81 -9.82 -10.74
CA ASN A 39 11.58 -9.49 -9.54
C ASN A 39 11.65 -7.97 -9.33
N LEU A 40 10.49 -7.35 -9.10
CA LEU A 40 10.38 -5.90 -8.94
C LEU A 40 10.71 -5.46 -7.51
N GLU A 41 11.47 -4.38 -7.40
CA GLU A 41 11.62 -3.66 -6.14
C GLU A 41 10.39 -2.80 -5.85
N PRO A 42 10.12 -2.44 -4.57
CA PRO A 42 9.02 -1.55 -4.19
C PRO A 42 8.94 -0.26 -5.01
N VAL A 43 10.10 0.31 -5.37
CA VAL A 43 10.18 1.52 -6.20
C VAL A 43 9.66 1.25 -7.61
N ASP A 44 10.00 0.11 -8.19
CA ASP A 44 9.63 -0.26 -9.56
C ASP A 44 8.11 -0.37 -9.70
N PHE A 45 7.43 -0.92 -8.69
CA PHE A 45 5.96 -0.91 -8.63
C PHE A 45 5.40 0.50 -8.73
N CYS A 46 5.93 1.44 -7.95
CA CYS A 46 5.41 2.82 -7.90
C CYS A 46 5.66 3.56 -9.22
N VAL A 47 6.84 3.40 -9.83
CA VAL A 47 7.19 4.02 -11.11
C VAL A 47 6.36 3.43 -12.24
N TYR A 48 6.18 2.11 -12.26
CA TYR A 48 5.37 1.44 -13.27
C TYR A 48 3.90 1.85 -13.20
N VAL A 49 3.31 1.88 -12.01
CA VAL A 49 1.94 2.34 -11.79
C VAL A 49 1.77 3.82 -12.17
N TYR A 50 2.79 4.65 -11.93
CA TYR A 50 2.79 6.04 -12.43
C TYR A 50 2.72 6.09 -13.96
N PHE A 51 3.50 5.28 -14.67
CA PHE A 51 3.43 5.23 -16.13
C PHE A 51 2.05 4.77 -16.62
N LEU A 52 1.47 3.72 -16.04
CA LEU A 52 0.09 3.29 -16.34
C LEU A 52 -0.92 4.42 -16.10
N SER A 53 -0.72 5.26 -15.09
CA SER A 53 -1.61 6.41 -14.83
C SER A 53 -1.57 7.48 -15.93
N CYS A 54 -0.42 7.63 -16.58
CA CYS A 54 -0.18 8.61 -17.64
C CYS A 54 -0.61 8.14 -19.04
N GLY A 55 -0.58 6.84 -19.32
CA GLY A 55 -0.79 6.29 -20.67
C GLY A 55 -2.24 6.34 -21.20
N GLY A 56 -3.21 6.71 -20.37
CA GLY A 56 -4.64 6.70 -20.74
C GLY A 56 -5.29 5.32 -20.57
N PHE A 57 -6.51 5.12 -21.08
CA PHE A 57 -7.26 3.87 -20.88
C PHE A 57 -6.63 2.67 -21.64
N PHE A 58 -6.01 2.94 -22.78
CA PHE A 58 -5.35 1.94 -23.63
C PHE A 58 -3.81 2.01 -23.57
N ASN A 59 -3.20 2.84 -22.73
CA ASN A 59 -1.74 2.96 -22.57
C ASN A 59 -0.90 3.08 -23.87
N GLN A 60 -1.52 3.50 -24.97
CA GLN A 60 -0.86 3.69 -26.27
C GLN A 60 -0.11 5.01 -26.37
N LYS A 61 -0.31 5.94 -25.43
CA LYS A 61 0.33 7.26 -25.46
C LYS A 61 1.77 7.19 -24.97
N ARG A 62 2.69 7.72 -25.78
CA ARG A 62 4.07 7.98 -25.37
C ARG A 62 4.09 9.00 -24.23
N ILE A 63 4.66 8.61 -23.10
CA ILE A 63 4.75 9.40 -21.87
C ILE A 63 6.08 10.15 -21.90
N ILE A 64 6.02 11.48 -21.92
CA ILE A 64 7.22 12.34 -21.92
C ILE A 64 7.30 13.04 -20.57
N ARG A 65 8.19 12.54 -19.70
CA ARG A 65 8.37 13.05 -18.34
C ARG A 65 9.84 13.05 -17.94
N LYS A 66 10.29 14.14 -17.35
CA LYS A 66 11.64 14.22 -16.74
C LYS A 66 11.69 13.34 -15.49
N CYS A 67 12.85 12.78 -15.16
CA CYS A 67 13.03 11.97 -13.94
C CYS A 67 12.60 12.72 -12.67
N LYS A 68 12.84 14.04 -12.60
CA LYS A 68 12.38 14.89 -11.48
C LYS A 68 10.87 14.88 -11.30
N THR A 69 10.12 14.84 -12.39
CA THR A 69 8.64 14.79 -12.36
C THR A 69 8.18 13.43 -11.87
N ILE A 70 8.77 12.34 -12.37
CA ILE A 70 8.47 10.97 -11.94
C ILE A 70 8.76 10.83 -10.43
N ALA A 71 9.94 11.28 -10.00
CA ALA A 71 10.38 11.29 -8.60
C ALA A 71 9.37 11.98 -7.69
N ALA A 72 8.90 13.18 -8.07
CA ALA A 72 7.94 13.95 -7.29
C ALA A 72 6.59 13.22 -7.14
N HIS A 73 6.09 12.59 -8.19
CA HIS A 73 4.83 11.84 -8.15
C HIS A 73 4.94 10.53 -7.37
N CYS A 74 6.08 9.84 -7.44
CA CYS A 74 6.32 8.61 -6.69
C CYS A 74 6.78 8.85 -5.24
N GLY A 75 6.99 10.11 -4.83
CA GLY A 75 7.47 10.44 -3.48
C GLY A 75 8.92 10.04 -3.22
N ILE A 76 9.74 9.97 -4.28
CA ILE A 76 11.14 9.54 -4.25
C ILE A 76 12.03 10.77 -4.35
N LYS A 77 13.01 10.89 -3.46
CA LYS A 77 13.92 12.05 -3.42
C LYS A 77 15.08 11.90 -4.40
N ASP A 78 15.67 10.70 -4.46
CA ASP A 78 16.85 10.45 -5.25
C ASP A 78 16.52 10.15 -6.72
N LEU A 79 17.14 10.90 -7.62
CA LEU A 79 16.97 10.74 -9.06
C LEU A 79 17.74 9.53 -9.61
N LYS A 80 18.84 9.10 -8.97
CA LYS A 80 19.58 7.90 -9.38
C LYS A 80 18.69 6.67 -9.21
N THR A 81 17.98 6.58 -8.10
CA THR A 81 16.97 5.54 -7.84
C THR A 81 15.91 5.46 -8.95
N ILE A 82 15.40 6.60 -9.43
CA ILE A 82 14.43 6.62 -10.54
C ILE A 82 15.05 6.12 -11.85
N ARG A 83 16.28 6.54 -12.18
CA ARG A 83 16.96 6.07 -13.39
C ARG A 83 17.16 4.55 -13.35
N ALA A 84 17.69 4.03 -12.24
CA ALA A 84 17.87 2.60 -12.03
C ALA A 84 16.55 1.83 -12.14
N SER A 85 15.47 2.35 -11.55
CA SER A 85 14.14 1.76 -11.65
C SER A 85 13.61 1.73 -13.09
N VAL A 86 13.77 2.81 -13.84
CA VAL A 86 13.41 2.88 -15.26
C VAL A 86 14.20 1.87 -16.08
N ASP A 87 15.51 1.75 -15.84
CA ASP A 87 16.36 0.82 -16.57
C ASP A 87 15.99 -0.65 -16.22
N ARG A 88 15.69 -0.97 -14.95
CA ARG A 88 15.17 -2.29 -14.56
C ARG A 88 13.81 -2.61 -15.18
N LEU A 89 12.88 -1.66 -15.17
CA LEU A 89 11.56 -1.84 -15.80
C LEU A 89 11.67 -2.03 -17.31
N SER A 90 12.65 -1.38 -17.95
CA SER A 90 12.93 -1.56 -19.38
C SER A 90 13.54 -2.93 -19.64
N ALA A 91 14.50 -3.35 -18.83
CA ALA A 91 15.14 -4.67 -18.93
C ALA A 91 14.13 -5.81 -18.68
N SER A 92 13.16 -5.60 -17.79
CA SER A 92 12.10 -6.57 -17.52
C SER A 92 10.96 -6.55 -18.54
N GLY A 93 11.06 -5.77 -19.62
CA GLY A 93 10.04 -5.68 -20.67
C GLY A 93 8.73 -4.99 -20.26
N LEU A 94 8.67 -4.37 -19.07
CA LEU A 94 7.46 -3.70 -18.58
C LEU A 94 7.27 -2.31 -19.19
N ILE A 95 8.36 -1.67 -19.63
CA ILE A 95 8.29 -0.40 -20.35
C ILE A 95 9.19 -0.41 -21.59
N LYS A 96 8.81 0.35 -22.61
CA LYS A 96 9.69 0.73 -23.72
C LYS A 96 10.22 2.14 -23.48
N LYS A 97 11.54 2.29 -23.48
CA LYS A 97 12.25 3.57 -23.39
C LYS A 97 12.72 3.96 -24.80
N CYS A 98 12.41 5.18 -25.23
CA CYS A 98 12.82 5.72 -26.52
C CYS A 98 13.42 7.11 -26.35
N HIS A 99 14.45 7.43 -27.13
CA HIS A 99 14.98 8.79 -27.18
C HIS A 99 14.04 9.66 -28.02
N ARG A 100 13.80 10.88 -27.53
CA ARG A 100 13.13 11.93 -28.28
C ARG A 100 14.18 12.96 -28.67
N PHE A 101 14.24 13.23 -29.96
CA PHE A 101 15.03 14.31 -30.52
C PHE A 101 14.11 15.51 -30.80
N ASN A 102 14.67 16.72 -30.77
CA ASN A 102 13.98 17.93 -31.22
C ASN A 102 14.01 18.02 -32.76
N GLN A 103 13.42 19.07 -33.32
CA GLN A 103 13.38 19.30 -34.77
C GLN A 103 14.76 19.47 -35.41
N TRP A 104 15.79 19.73 -34.61
CA TRP A 104 17.19 19.89 -35.04
C TRP A 104 18.02 18.61 -34.80
N GLY A 105 17.39 17.48 -34.47
CA GLY A 105 18.09 16.21 -34.23
C GLY A 105 18.83 16.10 -32.89
N HIS A 106 18.77 17.12 -32.02
CA HIS A 106 19.39 17.04 -30.69
C HIS A 106 18.50 16.29 -29.70
N TYR A 107 19.12 15.52 -28.82
CA TYR A 107 18.42 14.82 -27.76
C TYR A 107 17.67 15.82 -26.86
N ALA A 108 16.36 15.65 -26.74
CA ALA A 108 15.49 16.51 -25.96
C ALA A 108 15.08 15.86 -24.64
N ALA A 109 14.61 14.60 -24.70
CA ALA A 109 14.11 13.87 -23.54
C ALA A 109 13.98 12.37 -23.83
N ASN A 110 13.71 11.58 -22.80
CA ASN A 110 13.22 10.21 -22.97
C ASN A 110 11.69 10.19 -23.06
N GLY A 111 11.17 9.39 -23.98
CA GLY A 111 9.79 8.94 -24.01
C GLY A 111 9.67 7.53 -23.45
N TYR A 112 8.58 7.27 -22.74
CA TYR A 112 8.29 5.98 -22.13
C TYR A 112 6.93 5.46 -22.62
N GLN A 113 6.79 4.15 -22.73
CA GLN A 113 5.52 3.50 -23.00
C GLN A 113 5.39 2.29 -22.07
N ALA A 114 4.33 2.24 -21.27
CA ALA A 114 4.07 1.10 -20.38
C ALA A 114 3.41 -0.05 -21.15
N ILE A 115 3.89 -1.26 -20.94
CA ILE A 115 3.36 -2.48 -21.55
C ILE A 115 2.24 -3.03 -20.67
N PHE A 116 0.99 -2.77 -21.04
CA PHE A 116 -0.16 -3.11 -20.20
C PHE A 116 -0.83 -4.45 -20.55
N HIS A 117 -0.58 -4.99 -21.73
CA HIS A 117 -1.01 -6.32 -22.14
C HIS A 117 -0.02 -7.35 -21.60
N LEU A 118 -0.11 -7.61 -20.31
CA LEU A 118 0.61 -8.71 -19.67
C LEU A 118 -0.37 -9.86 -19.46
N ASP A 119 0.16 -11.08 -19.45
CA ASP A 119 -0.64 -12.27 -19.21
C ASP A 119 -1.32 -12.23 -17.83
N GLY A 120 -2.49 -12.87 -17.77
CA GLY A 120 -3.32 -12.93 -16.58
C GLY A 120 -4.35 -11.78 -16.47
N GLY A 121 -5.09 -11.80 -15.36
CA GLY A 121 -6.10 -10.78 -15.08
C GLY A 121 -5.51 -9.44 -14.65
N PHE A 122 -6.40 -8.46 -14.46
CA PHE A 122 -6.05 -7.14 -13.91
C PHE A 122 -6.98 -6.76 -12.77
N PHE A 123 -6.56 -5.78 -11.95
CA PHE A 123 -7.43 -5.12 -11.00
C PHE A 123 -7.51 -3.62 -11.29
N MET A 124 -8.63 -3.01 -10.88
CA MET A 124 -8.92 -1.58 -11.10
C MET A 124 -8.46 -0.77 -9.89
N PHE A 125 -7.53 0.16 -10.10
CA PHE A 125 -7.02 1.05 -9.06
C PHE A 125 -7.40 2.50 -9.33
N ASP A 126 -7.89 3.22 -8.32
CA ASP A 126 -8.30 4.62 -8.47
C ASP A 126 -7.07 5.54 -8.57
N LYS A 127 -6.95 6.30 -9.66
CA LYS A 127 -5.82 7.24 -9.86
C LYS A 127 -5.77 8.32 -8.79
N ASP A 128 -6.89 8.65 -8.13
CA ASP A 128 -6.91 9.66 -7.08
C ASP A 128 -6.06 9.27 -5.86
N TYR A 129 -5.81 7.97 -5.63
CA TYR A 129 -4.84 7.54 -4.62
C TYR A 129 -3.42 8.06 -4.89
N LEU A 130 -3.02 8.16 -6.16
CA LEU A 130 -1.69 8.63 -6.56
C LEU A 130 -1.47 10.12 -6.28
N ARG A 131 -2.54 10.89 -6.07
CA ARG A 131 -2.47 12.31 -5.73
C ARG A 131 -2.11 12.54 -4.25
N HIS A 132 -2.18 11.50 -3.43
CA HIS A 132 -1.89 11.60 -2.01
C HIS A 132 -0.42 11.27 -1.71
N LYS A 133 0.17 12.04 -0.79
CA LYS A 133 1.55 11.81 -0.32
C LYS A 133 1.62 10.52 0.50
N MET A 134 2.05 9.44 -0.15
CA MET A 134 2.35 8.14 0.45
C MET A 134 3.82 7.80 0.24
N SER A 135 4.40 7.08 1.19
CA SER A 135 5.71 6.49 0.98
C SER A 135 5.62 5.31 0.01
N VAL A 136 6.73 4.96 -0.64
CA VAL A 136 6.80 3.80 -1.56
C VAL A 136 6.23 2.52 -0.93
N PRO A 137 6.59 2.15 0.32
CA PRO A 137 6.03 0.95 0.95
C PRO A 137 4.53 1.06 1.28
N GLU A 138 4.02 2.25 1.60
CA GLU A 138 2.59 2.46 1.81
C GLU A 138 1.80 2.25 0.51
N MET A 139 2.29 2.81 -0.60
CA MET A 139 1.66 2.64 -1.92
C MET A 139 1.65 1.17 -2.34
N CYS A 140 2.77 0.46 -2.18
CA CYS A 140 2.87 -0.96 -2.51
C CYS A 140 1.87 -1.82 -1.72
N VAL A 141 1.76 -1.58 -0.41
CA VAL A 141 0.78 -2.29 0.44
C VAL A 141 -0.65 -1.95 0.02
N LEU A 142 -0.96 -0.69 -0.27
CA LEU A 142 -2.29 -0.29 -0.72
C LEU A 142 -2.66 -0.94 -2.06
N LEU A 143 -1.73 -0.99 -3.02
CA LEU A 143 -1.90 -1.65 -4.31
C LEU A 143 -2.20 -3.14 -4.12
N TYR A 144 -1.42 -3.84 -3.30
CA TYR A 144 -1.63 -5.26 -3.05
C TYR A 144 -2.94 -5.55 -2.31
N LEU A 145 -3.31 -4.71 -1.34
CA LEU A 145 -4.63 -4.81 -0.70
C LEU A 145 -5.76 -4.61 -1.71
N ASN A 146 -5.60 -3.67 -2.65
CA ASN A 146 -6.60 -3.43 -3.68
C ASN A 146 -6.72 -4.61 -4.66
N ARG A 147 -5.59 -5.25 -4.98
CA ARG A 147 -5.54 -6.51 -5.72
C ARG A 147 -6.29 -7.63 -4.99
N CYS A 148 -6.07 -7.78 -3.69
CA CYS A 148 -6.64 -8.86 -2.89
C CYS A 148 -8.08 -8.62 -2.41
N ARG A 149 -8.83 -7.71 -3.04
CA ARG A 149 -10.24 -7.50 -2.71
C ARG A 149 -11.03 -8.78 -3.00
N ASN A 150 -11.88 -9.20 -2.06
CA ASN A 150 -12.69 -10.40 -2.21
C ASN A 150 -13.71 -10.21 -3.33
N SER A 151 -13.91 -11.22 -4.18
CA SER A 151 -14.97 -11.26 -5.20
C SER A 151 -16.37 -11.18 -4.58
N GLU A 152 -16.58 -11.84 -3.44
CA GLU A 152 -17.87 -11.86 -2.73
C GLU A 152 -18.15 -10.53 -2.02
N ASN A 153 -17.11 -9.92 -1.45
CA ASN A 153 -17.22 -8.62 -0.80
C ASN A 153 -16.06 -7.72 -1.21
N PRO A 154 -16.25 -6.90 -2.25
CA PRO A 154 -15.18 -6.08 -2.78
C PRO A 154 -14.73 -5.03 -1.76
N LEU A 155 -15.46 -4.73 -0.68
CA LEU A 155 -14.98 -3.73 0.30
C LEU A 155 -13.78 -4.23 1.12
N PHE A 156 -13.54 -5.53 1.18
CA PHE A 156 -12.53 -6.14 2.05
C PHE A 156 -11.45 -6.87 1.28
N ALA A 157 -10.24 -6.81 1.84
CA ALA A 157 -9.11 -7.63 1.43
C ALA A 157 -8.59 -8.44 2.64
N CYS A 158 -8.26 -9.70 2.42
CA CYS A 158 -7.84 -10.62 3.50
C CYS A 158 -6.44 -11.27 3.31
N PRO A 159 -5.40 -10.57 2.81
CA PRO A 159 -4.07 -11.17 2.71
C PRO A 159 -3.37 -11.29 4.06
N SER A 160 -2.58 -12.36 4.23
CA SER A 160 -1.67 -12.48 5.37
C SER A 160 -0.46 -11.54 5.21
N ILE A 161 0.16 -11.16 6.34
CA ILE A 161 1.38 -10.33 6.31
C ILE A 161 2.49 -11.02 5.54
N SER A 162 2.64 -12.34 5.67
CA SER A 162 3.66 -13.10 4.93
C SER A 162 3.44 -13.05 3.42
N LYS A 163 2.19 -13.17 2.96
CA LYS A 163 1.85 -13.02 1.53
C LYS A 163 2.22 -11.62 1.00
N MET A 164 1.92 -10.57 1.77
CA MET A 164 2.32 -9.19 1.44
C MET A 164 3.84 -9.03 1.36
N CYS A 165 4.57 -9.55 2.36
CA CYS A 165 6.03 -9.45 2.39
C CYS A 165 6.66 -10.09 1.16
N PHE A 166 6.21 -11.30 0.83
CA PHE A 166 6.70 -12.05 -0.31
C PHE A 166 6.38 -11.32 -1.62
N ALA A 167 5.11 -10.97 -1.87
CA ALA A 167 4.69 -10.32 -3.10
C ALA A 167 5.39 -8.96 -3.33
N LEU A 168 5.61 -8.18 -2.27
CA LEU A 168 6.13 -6.82 -2.37
C LEU A 168 7.65 -6.71 -2.16
N ASN A 169 8.34 -7.80 -1.82
CA ASN A 169 9.74 -7.78 -1.39
C ASN A 169 9.98 -6.78 -0.24
N LEU A 170 9.10 -6.82 0.76
CA LEU A 170 9.15 -5.95 1.94
C LEU A 170 9.32 -6.78 3.21
N SER A 171 10.04 -6.23 4.18
CA SER A 171 10.13 -6.85 5.51
C SER A 171 8.78 -6.82 6.23
N LYS A 172 8.56 -7.78 7.15
CA LYS A 172 7.35 -7.79 8.02
C LYS A 172 7.18 -6.49 8.79
N ASN A 173 8.27 -5.89 9.27
CA ASN A 173 8.25 -4.64 10.02
C ASN A 173 7.83 -3.47 9.12
N THR A 174 8.35 -3.43 7.90
CA THR A 174 7.95 -2.41 6.92
C THR A 174 6.47 -2.54 6.57
N VAL A 175 5.97 -3.75 6.29
CA VAL A 175 4.54 -3.98 6.00
C VAL A 175 3.65 -3.55 7.18
N ARG A 176 3.99 -3.94 8.41
CA ARG A 176 3.23 -3.53 9.62
C ARG A 176 3.23 -2.01 9.80
N LYS A 177 4.37 -1.35 9.60
CA LYS A 177 4.49 0.11 9.66
C LYS A 177 3.63 0.77 8.59
N SER A 178 3.69 0.30 7.35
CA SER A 178 2.85 0.80 6.24
C SER A 178 1.37 0.65 6.54
N ILE A 179 0.93 -0.51 7.02
CA ILE A 179 -0.47 -0.73 7.42
C ILE A 179 -0.88 0.28 8.50
N LYS A 180 -0.06 0.45 9.55
CA LYS A 180 -0.33 1.44 10.60
C LYS A 180 -0.49 2.83 10.00
N GLN A 181 0.43 3.26 9.12
CA GLN A 181 0.38 4.56 8.44
C GLN A 181 -0.86 4.73 7.56
N LEU A 182 -1.23 3.71 6.78
CA LEU A 182 -2.43 3.74 5.94
C LEU A 182 -3.71 3.85 6.78
N VAL A 183 -3.76 3.22 7.97
CA VAL A 183 -4.86 3.41 8.94
C VAL A 183 -4.88 4.85 9.46
N GLN A 184 -3.74 5.43 9.85
CA GLN A 184 -3.73 6.83 10.33
C GLN A 184 -4.15 7.82 9.25
N LYS A 185 -3.82 7.53 8.00
CA LYS A 185 -4.19 8.34 6.84
C LYS A 185 -5.62 8.06 6.34
N LEU A 186 -6.36 7.14 6.98
CA LEU A 186 -7.73 6.75 6.63
C LEU A 186 -7.86 6.20 5.20
N PHE A 187 -6.85 5.50 4.71
CA PHE A 187 -6.94 4.75 3.45
C PHE A 187 -7.54 3.36 3.66
N ILE A 188 -7.28 2.78 4.83
CA ILE A 188 -7.79 1.47 5.20
C ILE A 188 -8.27 1.48 6.65
N ARG A 189 -9.13 0.54 7.00
CA ARG A 189 -9.43 0.14 8.38
C ARG A 189 -9.05 -1.32 8.54
N LYS A 190 -8.30 -1.64 9.59
CA LYS A 190 -8.06 -3.02 9.99
C LYS A 190 -9.24 -3.48 10.85
N GLU A 191 -9.81 -4.62 10.51
CA GLU A 191 -10.89 -5.26 11.28
C GLU A 191 -10.41 -6.62 11.76
N GLN A 192 -10.86 -6.99 12.96
CA GLN A 192 -10.73 -8.35 13.45
C GLN A 192 -11.89 -9.17 12.88
N TYR A 193 -11.58 -10.35 12.37
CA TYR A 193 -12.57 -11.34 12.02
C TYR A 193 -12.47 -12.46 13.05
N ILE A 194 -13.58 -12.70 13.75
CA ILE A 194 -13.74 -13.85 14.63
C ILE A 194 -14.59 -14.84 13.86
N SER A 195 -14.10 -16.07 13.70
CA SER A 195 -14.85 -17.14 13.05
C SER A 195 -16.08 -17.51 13.90
N GLY A 196 -17.05 -18.21 13.30
CA GLY A 196 -18.20 -18.72 14.05
C GLY A 196 -17.82 -19.67 15.21
N GLN A 197 -16.59 -20.17 15.24
CA GLN A 197 -16.04 -21.03 16.29
C GLN A 197 -15.24 -20.26 17.35
N GLY A 198 -15.20 -18.93 17.29
CA GLY A 198 -14.48 -18.09 18.27
C GLY A 198 -13.00 -17.86 17.94
N ASP A 199 -12.46 -18.49 16.88
CA ASP A 199 -11.08 -18.30 16.47
C ASP A 199 -10.86 -16.95 15.79
N PHE A 200 -9.70 -16.33 16.06
CA PHE A 200 -9.26 -15.18 15.29
C PHE A 200 -8.87 -15.62 13.88
N GLY A 201 -9.69 -15.25 12.89
CA GLY A 201 -9.35 -15.52 11.50
C GLY A 201 -8.37 -14.50 10.92
N ASN A 202 -8.12 -14.64 9.62
CA ASN A 202 -7.13 -13.85 8.89
C ASN A 202 -7.36 -12.34 9.02
N ASN A 203 -6.29 -11.55 8.92
CA ASN A 203 -6.38 -10.09 8.93
C ASN A 203 -7.37 -9.62 7.84
N ARG A 204 -8.37 -8.83 8.24
CA ARG A 204 -9.36 -8.23 7.34
C ARG A 204 -9.11 -6.73 7.22
N TYR A 205 -9.03 -6.24 5.99
CA TYR A 205 -8.78 -4.82 5.72
C TYR A 205 -9.91 -4.25 4.87
N ARG A 206 -10.62 -3.25 5.40
CA ARG A 206 -11.57 -2.46 4.61
C ARG A 206 -10.81 -1.34 3.90
N LEU A 207 -10.97 -1.21 2.59
CA LEU A 207 -10.40 -0.10 1.83
C LEU A 207 -11.42 1.02 1.70
N TYR A 208 -11.00 2.27 1.93
CA TYR A 208 -11.84 3.44 1.71
C TYR A 208 -11.52 4.09 0.37
N SER A 209 -12.55 4.27 -0.46
CA SER A 209 -12.42 5.07 -1.68
C SER A 209 -11.90 6.49 -1.36
N PRO A 210 -11.26 7.18 -2.32
CA PRO A 210 -10.80 8.56 -2.12
C PRO A 210 -11.93 9.50 -1.65
N TYR A 211 -13.16 9.27 -2.12
CA TYR A 211 -14.35 10.00 -1.71
C TYR A 211 -14.75 9.72 -0.25
N GLU A 212 -14.88 8.45 0.15
CA GLU A 212 -15.18 8.07 1.54
C GLU A 212 -14.12 8.61 2.50
N ARG A 213 -12.84 8.48 2.12
CA ARG A 213 -11.72 9.04 2.87
C ARG A 213 -11.87 10.54 3.05
N HIS A 214 -12.25 11.27 2.01
CA HIS A 214 -12.48 12.71 2.11
C HIS A 214 -13.59 13.04 3.12
N ARG A 215 -14.72 12.32 3.06
CA ARG A 215 -15.81 12.47 4.04
C ARG A 215 -15.37 12.15 5.46
N LEU A 216 -14.64 11.06 5.67
CA LEU A 216 -14.10 10.69 6.98
C LEU A 216 -13.16 11.77 7.52
N LEU A 217 -12.24 12.27 6.69
CA LEU A 217 -11.34 13.37 7.08
C LEU A 217 -12.11 14.64 7.48
N GLN A 218 -13.17 14.99 6.76
CA GLN A 218 -14.02 16.12 7.13
C GLN A 218 -14.72 15.87 8.48
N ALA A 219 -15.28 14.68 8.70
CA ALA A 219 -15.91 14.31 9.96
C ALA A 219 -14.91 14.38 11.14
N PHE A 220 -13.71 13.83 10.99
CA PHE A 220 -12.64 13.91 11.99
C PHE A 220 -12.23 15.36 12.27
N ARG A 221 -12.12 16.21 11.25
CA ARG A 221 -11.83 17.64 11.43
C ARG A 221 -12.93 18.36 12.20
N ARG A 222 -14.20 18.08 11.90
CA ARG A 222 -15.36 18.65 12.63
C ARG A 222 -15.38 18.21 14.09
N LEU A 223 -15.17 16.91 14.34
CA LEU A 223 -15.07 16.36 15.70
C LEU A 223 -13.93 17.00 16.49
N ARG A 224 -12.74 17.11 15.88
CA ARG A 224 -11.58 17.76 16.51
C ARG A 224 -11.84 19.23 16.83
N LYS A 225 -12.53 19.96 15.95
CA LYS A 225 -12.95 21.36 16.22
C LYS A 225 -13.91 21.42 17.41
N ARG A 226 -14.94 20.58 17.46
CA ARG A 226 -15.90 20.51 18.58
C ARG A 226 -15.21 20.21 19.91
N ILE A 227 -14.35 19.20 19.95
CA ILE A 227 -13.59 18.85 21.16
C ILE A 227 -12.69 20.03 21.59
N SER A 228 -12.00 20.65 20.65
CA SER A 228 -11.16 21.82 20.93
C SER A 228 -11.97 23.00 21.51
N THR A 229 -13.15 23.29 20.98
CA THR A 229 -14.03 24.33 21.52
C THR A 229 -14.52 24.01 22.93
N THR A 230 -14.91 22.75 23.18
CA THR A 230 -15.36 22.31 24.50
C THR A 230 -14.23 22.39 25.53
N LEU A 231 -13.04 21.91 25.18
CA LEU A 231 -11.85 22.01 26.04
C LEU A 231 -11.48 23.48 26.30
N LYS A 232 -11.51 24.34 25.28
CA LYS A 232 -11.26 25.78 25.47
C LYS A 232 -12.21 26.40 26.47
N ARG A 233 -13.51 26.12 26.37
CA ARG A 233 -14.52 26.59 27.35
C ARG A 233 -14.22 26.09 28.76
N PHE A 234 -13.97 24.78 28.90
CA PHE A 234 -13.69 24.14 30.19
C PHE A 234 -12.43 24.70 30.87
N PHE A 235 -11.34 24.86 30.12
CA PHE A 235 -10.11 25.42 30.65
C PHE A 235 -10.19 26.94 30.83
N SER A 236 -10.90 27.71 29.97
CA SER A 236 -11.05 29.17 30.18
C SER A 236 -11.73 29.51 31.51
N SER A 237 -12.58 28.61 32.02
CA SER A 237 -13.17 28.70 33.36
C SER A 237 -12.17 28.41 34.50
N ARG A 238 -11.08 27.68 34.23
CA ARG A 238 -10.01 27.34 35.19
C ARG A 238 -8.68 27.93 34.71
N LYS A 239 -8.33 29.15 35.15
CA LYS A 239 -7.14 30.01 34.80
C LYS A 239 -5.76 29.33 34.53
N ARG A 240 -5.64 28.34 33.63
CA ARG A 240 -4.40 27.63 33.25
C ARG A 240 -4.53 27.06 31.83
N THR A 241 -4.46 27.88 30.79
CA THR A 241 -5.17 27.51 29.55
C THR A 241 -4.33 27.21 28.31
N ALA A 242 -3.29 27.95 27.94
CA ALA A 242 -2.75 27.76 26.58
C ALA A 242 -2.01 26.41 26.36
N LYS A 243 -1.13 26.02 27.30
CA LYS A 243 -0.26 24.83 27.15
C LYS A 243 -1.01 23.52 27.39
N ALA A 244 -1.90 23.49 28.40
CA ALA A 244 -2.70 22.32 28.74
C ALA A 244 -3.71 21.96 27.64
N ILE A 245 -4.40 22.94 27.04
CA ILE A 245 -5.33 22.70 25.93
C ILE A 245 -4.62 22.10 24.71
N ARG A 246 -3.40 22.57 24.42
CA ARG A 246 -2.62 22.07 23.27
C ARG A 246 -2.23 20.61 23.48
N ILE A 247 -1.68 20.27 24.65
CA ILE A 247 -1.28 18.90 25.02
C ILE A 247 -2.50 17.98 25.09
N PHE A 248 -3.59 18.41 25.73
CA PHE A 248 -4.79 17.58 25.89
C PHE A 248 -5.53 17.39 24.57
N SER A 249 -5.62 18.40 23.70
CA SER A 249 -6.22 18.24 22.37
C SER A 249 -5.40 17.33 21.46
N SER A 250 -4.07 17.29 21.60
CA SER A 250 -3.23 16.32 20.89
C SER A 250 -3.37 14.91 21.45
N CYS A 251 -3.40 14.74 22.77
CA CYS A 251 -3.54 13.43 23.41
C CYS A 251 -4.94 12.85 23.24
N PHE A 252 -5.98 13.67 23.36
CA PHE A 252 -7.38 13.22 23.22
C PHE A 252 -7.75 12.98 21.76
N ALA A 253 -7.23 13.77 20.81
CA ALA A 253 -7.33 13.42 19.39
C ALA A 253 -6.60 12.10 19.10
N TRP A 254 -5.51 11.79 19.81
CA TRP A 254 -4.81 10.51 19.71
C TRP A 254 -5.60 9.37 20.36
N GLN A 255 -6.27 9.59 21.50
CA GLN A 255 -7.12 8.61 22.18
C GLN A 255 -8.45 8.35 21.48
N VAL A 256 -9.12 9.37 20.95
CA VAL A 256 -10.31 9.19 20.10
C VAL A 256 -9.93 8.55 18.77
N TRP A 257 -8.76 8.88 18.21
CA TRP A 257 -8.20 8.17 17.07
C TRP A 257 -7.86 6.72 17.45
N GLN A 258 -7.38 6.46 18.66
CA GLN A 258 -7.22 5.11 19.20
C GLN A 258 -8.55 4.39 19.40
N ILE A 259 -9.62 5.03 19.87
CA ILE A 259 -10.94 4.39 20.05
C ILE A 259 -11.60 4.07 18.71
N PHE A 260 -11.37 4.87 17.67
CA PHE A 260 -11.86 4.60 16.31
C PHE A 260 -10.92 3.69 15.47
N CYS A 261 -9.66 3.49 15.87
CA CYS A 261 -8.65 2.69 15.14
C CYS A 261 -8.07 1.48 15.90
N LEU A 262 -8.30 1.34 17.21
CA LEU A 262 -8.14 0.11 18.01
C LEU A 262 -9.53 -0.49 18.18
N PRO A 263 -9.75 -1.60 17.50
CA PRO A 263 -9.39 -2.86 18.14
C PRO A 263 -8.34 -3.58 17.28
N PHE A 264 -7.12 -3.91 17.69
CA PHE A 264 -6.38 -3.89 18.95
C PHE A 264 -4.90 -3.81 18.51
N MET A 265 -4.09 -2.92 19.10
CA MET A 265 -2.64 -3.08 19.13
C MET A 265 -2.27 -3.60 20.53
N SER A 266 -1.87 -4.87 20.59
CA SER A 266 -1.15 -5.53 21.68
C SER A 266 -1.90 -5.74 23.01
N ALA A 267 -2.19 -7.01 23.32
CA ALA A 267 -1.99 -7.58 24.64
C ALA A 267 -1.72 -9.08 24.49
N GLY A 268 -0.44 -9.43 24.30
CA GLY A 268 0.05 -10.70 24.81
C GLY A 268 0.20 -10.53 26.32
N VAL A 269 -0.76 -11.03 27.08
CA VAL A 269 -0.62 -11.30 28.52
C VAL A 269 -1.40 -12.58 28.74
N GLY A 270 -0.70 -13.65 29.09
CA GLY A 270 -1.31 -14.90 29.49
C GLY A 270 -2.20 -14.65 30.71
N GLN A 271 -3.48 -14.95 30.58
CA GLN A 271 -4.31 -15.26 31.73
C GLN A 271 -4.29 -16.77 31.88
N LYS A 272 -3.68 -17.23 32.98
CA LYS A 272 -3.87 -18.57 33.50
C LYS A 272 -5.38 -18.80 33.65
N SER A 273 -5.86 -19.90 33.08
CA SER A 273 -7.17 -20.46 33.39
C SER A 273 -7.26 -20.70 34.91
N PRO A 274 -8.34 -20.27 35.58
CA PRO A 274 -8.65 -20.79 36.88
C PRO A 274 -9.15 -22.23 36.71
N ASN A 275 -8.58 -23.11 37.52
CA ASN A 275 -9.07 -24.47 37.71
C ASN A 275 -10.58 -24.46 37.95
N THR A 276 -11.29 -25.34 37.24
CA THR A 276 -12.50 -26.00 37.77
C THR A 276 -12.51 -27.43 37.23
N SER A 277 -12.24 -28.34 38.18
CA SER A 277 -12.84 -29.66 38.40
C SER A 277 -13.95 -30.08 37.46
#